data_AF-A0AAV1ULZ1-F1
#
_entry.id   AF-A0AAV1ULZ1-F1
#
_cell.length_a   1.000
_cell.length_b   1.000
_cell.length_c   1.000
_cell.angle_alpha   90.00
_cell.angle_beta   90.00
_cell.angle_gamma   90.00
#
_symmetry.space_group_name_H-M   'P 1'
#
loop_
_entity.id
_entity.type
_entity.pdbx_description
1 polymer ?
#
loop_
_entity_poly.entity_id
_entity_poly.type
_entity_poly.pdbx_seq_one_letter_code
_entity_poly.pdbx_strand_id
1 'polypeptide(L)'
;MAAVVDAVFGSYDLKNAKQWRDEDLLYREQEKQWREDAIRREYEWRRADLVRERRVLKLENEKRIIDARHRQLVSVSQMSALLTGFTMSTIVEVQIADETSEPVIVAYGAVCCMEFIVMFTCMLTCTALLLALTRFVTHALEGEVHALSSFELDVVSPFYGWWLRKCEREWIMAYHLFRLGLSLFLTQVALLGWAVFGKWVAVASCMTVICVLAFAYLELRVASRWRYLVQFPVPQVTGSPTARGRSSTLSPSQVRLTH
;
A
#
# COMPACT_ATOMS: atom_id res chain seq x y z
N MET A 1 38.53 -22.49 -86.34
CA MET A 1 37.28 -21.77 -85.99
C MET A 1 36.41 -22.60 -85.04
N ALA A 2 36.11 -23.88 -85.31
CA ALA A 2 35.30 -24.72 -84.41
C ALA A 2 35.86 -24.88 -82.98
N ALA A 3 37.18 -25.11 -82.82
CA ALA A 3 37.80 -25.31 -81.50
C ALA A 3 37.83 -24.04 -80.60
N VAL A 4 37.85 -22.84 -81.20
CA VAL A 4 37.81 -21.57 -80.46
C VAL A 4 36.39 -21.32 -79.96
N VAL A 5 35.39 -21.65 -80.79
CA VAL A 5 33.98 -21.54 -80.45
C VAL A 5 33.62 -22.53 -79.32
N ASP A 6 34.11 -23.77 -79.38
CA ASP A 6 33.90 -24.79 -78.34
C ASP A 6 34.61 -24.45 -77.01
N ALA A 7 35.83 -23.89 -77.07
CA ALA A 7 36.53 -23.39 -75.89
C ALA A 7 35.82 -22.16 -75.26
N VAL A 8 35.26 -21.28 -76.08
CA VAL A 8 34.50 -20.11 -75.61
C VAL A 8 33.17 -20.55 -74.98
N PHE A 9 32.43 -21.47 -75.62
CA PHE A 9 31.20 -22.03 -75.05
C PHE A 9 31.45 -22.82 -73.78
N GLY A 10 32.50 -23.66 -73.73
CA GLY A 10 32.91 -24.36 -72.51
C GLY A 10 33.31 -23.42 -71.38
N SER A 11 34.00 -22.31 -71.68
CA SER A 11 34.35 -21.29 -70.67
C SER A 11 33.13 -20.51 -70.17
N TYR A 12 32.12 -20.34 -71.01
CA TYR A 12 30.86 -19.68 -70.67
C TYR A 12 30.01 -20.57 -69.75
N ASP A 13 29.85 -21.85 -70.09
CA ASP A 13 29.12 -22.82 -69.27
C ASP A 13 29.77 -23.01 -67.90
N LEU A 14 31.10 -23.01 -67.84
CA LEU A 14 31.83 -23.16 -66.58
C LEU A 14 31.72 -21.91 -65.68
N LYS A 15 31.66 -20.71 -66.28
CA LYS A 15 31.34 -19.46 -65.57
C LYS A 15 29.91 -19.45 -65.08
N ASN A 16 28.95 -19.86 -65.91
CA ASN A 16 27.54 -19.90 -65.55
C ASN A 16 27.26 -20.91 -64.44
N ALA A 17 27.86 -22.11 -64.50
CA ALA A 17 27.76 -23.13 -63.45
C ALA A 17 28.43 -22.71 -62.13
N LYS A 18 29.46 -21.86 -62.19
CA LYS A 18 30.04 -21.26 -60.98
C LYS A 18 29.12 -20.18 -60.42
N GLN A 19 28.61 -19.29 -61.27
CA GLN A 19 27.69 -18.24 -60.89
C GLN A 19 26.42 -18.80 -60.23
N TRP A 20 25.79 -19.82 -60.81
CA TRP A 20 24.62 -20.47 -60.20
C TRP A 20 24.92 -21.10 -58.84
N ARG A 21 26.12 -21.66 -58.66
CA ARG A 21 26.52 -22.20 -57.34
C ARG A 21 26.75 -21.11 -56.32
N ASP A 22 27.39 -20.01 -56.71
CA ASP A 22 27.62 -18.87 -55.83
C ASP A 22 26.27 -18.20 -55.45
N GLU A 23 25.35 -18.07 -56.41
CA GLU A 23 23.98 -17.57 -56.19
C GLU A 23 23.16 -18.50 -55.27
N ASP A 24 23.25 -19.83 -55.44
CA ASP A 24 22.56 -20.80 -54.57
C ASP A 24 23.13 -20.80 -53.13
N LEU A 25 24.45 -20.64 -52.98
CA LEU A 25 25.08 -20.48 -51.67
C LEU A 25 24.60 -19.19 -50.98
N LEU A 26 24.59 -18.07 -51.69
CA LEU A 26 24.08 -16.79 -51.17
C LEU A 26 22.60 -16.86 -50.81
N TYR A 27 21.78 -17.53 -51.63
CA TYR A 27 20.36 -17.73 -51.35
C TYR A 27 20.15 -18.50 -50.05
N ARG A 28 20.89 -19.60 -49.83
CA ARG A 28 20.82 -20.37 -48.58
C ARG A 28 21.30 -19.58 -47.36
N GLU A 29 22.32 -18.75 -47.53
CA GLU A 29 22.80 -17.86 -46.47
C GLU A 29 21.74 -16.82 -46.08
N GLN A 30 21.07 -16.21 -47.07
CA GLN A 30 19.95 -15.29 -46.84
C GLN A 30 18.78 -15.99 -46.15
N GLU A 31 18.44 -17.20 -46.58
CA GLU A 31 17.36 -17.97 -45.96
C GLU A 31 17.70 -18.31 -44.50
N LYS A 32 18.95 -18.66 -44.22
CA LYS A 32 19.43 -18.89 -42.85
C LYS A 32 19.32 -17.60 -42.01
N GLN A 33 19.75 -16.46 -42.55
CA GLN A 33 19.62 -15.16 -41.89
C GLN A 33 18.15 -14.82 -41.61
N TRP A 34 17.25 -15.01 -42.58
CA TRP A 34 15.82 -14.75 -42.39
C TRP A 34 15.20 -15.64 -41.32
N ARG A 35 15.62 -16.90 -41.22
CA ARG A 35 15.17 -17.81 -40.15
C ARG A 35 15.68 -17.34 -38.78
N GLU A 36 16.95 -16.97 -38.68
CA GLU A 36 17.54 -16.45 -37.44
C GLU A 36 16.86 -15.13 -37.00
N ASP A 37 16.61 -14.22 -37.94
CA ASP A 37 15.92 -12.95 -37.70
C ASP A 37 14.46 -13.15 -37.33
N ALA A 38 13.77 -14.12 -37.95
CA ALA A 38 12.40 -14.46 -37.59
C ALA A 38 12.31 -14.98 -36.15
N ILE A 39 13.22 -15.88 -35.76
CA ILE A 39 13.31 -16.41 -34.39
C ILE A 39 13.63 -15.30 -33.40
N ARG A 40 14.58 -14.41 -33.73
CA ARG A 40 14.95 -13.29 -32.85
C ARG A 40 13.79 -12.31 -32.66
N ARG A 41 13.10 -11.95 -33.74
CA ARG A 41 11.91 -11.07 -33.67
C ARG A 41 10.78 -11.70 -32.87
N GLU A 42 10.50 -12.99 -33.07
CA GLU A 42 9.49 -13.68 -32.27
C GLU A 42 9.86 -13.69 -30.79
N TYR A 43 11.11 -13.99 -30.47
CA TYR A 43 11.59 -13.98 -29.09
C TYR A 43 11.50 -12.59 -28.43
N GLU A 44 11.90 -11.54 -29.15
CA GLU A 44 11.80 -10.16 -28.67
C GLU A 44 10.34 -9.74 -28.46
N TRP A 45 9.45 -10.11 -29.38
CA TRP A 45 8.03 -9.83 -29.27
C TRP A 45 7.40 -10.54 -28.07
N ARG A 46 7.66 -11.85 -27.90
CA ARG A 46 7.22 -12.63 -26.74
C ARG A 46 7.72 -12.03 -25.43
N ARG A 47 8.99 -11.60 -25.40
CA ARG A 47 9.59 -10.99 -24.22
C ARG A 47 8.93 -9.65 -23.88
N ALA A 48 8.65 -8.82 -24.89
CA ALA A 48 7.95 -7.55 -24.70
C ALA A 48 6.52 -7.76 -24.18
N ASP A 49 5.79 -8.73 -24.73
CA ASP A 49 4.45 -9.09 -24.29
C ASP A 49 4.42 -9.57 -22.84
N LEU A 50 5.34 -10.47 -22.45
CA LEU A 50 5.44 -10.93 -21.06
C LEU A 50 5.74 -9.81 -20.06
N VAL A 51 6.52 -8.80 -20.47
CA VAL A 51 6.79 -7.61 -19.63
C VAL A 51 5.54 -6.75 -19.52
N ARG A 52 4.80 -6.57 -20.62
CA ARG A 52 3.54 -5.82 -20.64
C ARG A 52 2.49 -6.47 -19.75
N GLU A 53 2.26 -7.77 -19.90
CA GLU A 53 1.31 -8.54 -19.09
C GLU A 53 1.64 -8.41 -17.59
N ARG A 54 2.91 -8.59 -17.21
CA ARG A 54 3.32 -8.43 -15.81
C ARG A 54 3.05 -7.03 -15.27
N ARG A 55 3.29 -5.98 -16.06
CA ARG A 55 3.00 -4.59 -15.65
C ARG A 55 1.50 -4.37 -15.43
N VAL A 56 0.65 -4.91 -16.30
CA VAL A 56 -0.81 -4.84 -16.15
C VAL A 56 -1.25 -5.58 -14.89
N LEU A 57 -0.79 -6.81 -14.68
CA LEU A 57 -1.12 -7.60 -13.49
C LEU A 57 -0.65 -6.91 -12.20
N LYS A 58 0.54 -6.31 -12.20
CA LYS A 58 1.06 -5.53 -11.07
C LYS A 58 0.18 -4.32 -10.79
N LEU A 59 -0.16 -3.56 -11.81
CA LEU A 59 -1.03 -2.38 -11.71
C LEU A 59 -2.41 -2.75 -11.15
N GLU A 60 -3.01 -3.84 -11.63
CA GLU A 60 -4.27 -4.35 -11.09
C GLU A 60 -4.14 -4.75 -9.61
N ASN A 61 -3.04 -5.40 -9.24
CA ASN A 61 -2.81 -5.79 -7.85
C ASN A 61 -2.69 -4.56 -6.93
N GLU A 62 -1.92 -3.54 -7.33
CA GLU A 62 -1.82 -2.28 -6.59
C GLU A 62 -3.19 -1.58 -6.50
N LYS A 63 -3.97 -1.56 -7.59
CA LYS A 63 -5.34 -1.01 -7.58
C LYS A 63 -6.25 -1.75 -6.59
N ARG A 64 -6.15 -3.08 -6.45
CA ARG A 64 -6.93 -3.84 -5.45
C ARG A 64 -6.56 -3.46 -4.02
N ILE A 65 -5.27 -3.27 -3.74
CA ILE A 65 -4.80 -2.85 -2.41
C ILE A 65 -5.33 -1.45 -2.09
N ILE A 66 -5.27 -0.54 -3.07
CA ILE A 66 -5.79 0.82 -2.94
C ILE A 66 -7.30 0.81 -2.72
N ASP A 67 -8.05 0.02 -3.48
CA ASP A 67 -9.51 -0.13 -3.34
C ASP A 67 -9.89 -0.70 -1.97
N ALA A 68 -9.13 -1.66 -1.43
CA ALA A 68 -9.33 -2.15 -0.07
C ALA A 68 -9.16 -1.04 0.98
N ARG A 69 -8.13 -0.19 0.84
CA ARG A 69 -7.91 0.97 1.73
C ARG A 69 -8.96 2.05 1.56
N HIS A 70 -9.37 2.32 0.32
CA HIS A 70 -10.47 3.24 0.01
C HIS A 70 -11.75 2.83 0.74
N ARG A 71 -12.15 1.56 0.63
CA ARG A 71 -13.34 1.02 1.31
C ARG A 71 -13.25 1.13 2.84
N GLN A 72 -12.07 0.89 3.42
CA GLN A 72 -11.85 1.07 4.86
C GLN A 72 -12.07 2.54 5.27
N LEU A 73 -11.46 3.49 4.57
CA LEU A 73 -11.60 4.92 4.85
C LEU A 73 -13.05 5.40 4.70
N VAL A 74 -13.74 4.96 3.65
CA VAL A 74 -15.16 5.28 3.43
C VAL A 74 -16.00 4.75 4.59
N SER A 75 -15.85 3.48 4.97
CA SER A 75 -16.60 2.89 6.07
C SER A 75 -16.38 3.63 7.40
N VAL A 76 -15.13 3.96 7.74
CA VAL A 76 -14.81 4.73 8.96
C VAL A 76 -15.44 6.12 8.91
N SER A 77 -15.33 6.82 7.77
CA SER A 77 -15.94 8.15 7.61
C SER A 77 -17.47 8.11 7.75
N GLN A 78 -18.13 7.11 7.18
CA GLN A 78 -19.59 6.94 7.26
C GLN A 78 -20.03 6.64 8.69
N MET A 79 -19.33 5.76 9.40
CA MET A 79 -19.60 5.48 10.81
C MET A 79 -19.42 6.73 11.68
N SER A 80 -18.35 7.52 11.46
CA SER A 80 -18.13 8.76 12.20
C SER A 80 -19.23 9.81 11.93
N ALA A 81 -19.72 9.91 10.69
CA ALA A 81 -20.81 10.81 10.33
C ALA A 81 -22.13 10.40 10.99
N LEU A 82 -22.44 9.10 11.02
CA LEU A 82 -23.65 8.57 11.68
C LEU A 82 -23.63 8.84 13.18
N LEU A 83 -22.51 8.59 13.86
CA LEU A 83 -22.36 8.87 15.30
C LEU A 83 -22.51 10.37 15.57
N THR A 84 -21.83 11.21 14.79
CA THR A 84 -21.95 12.68 14.89
C THR A 84 -23.40 13.14 14.73
N GLY A 85 -24.12 12.57 13.76
CA GLY A 85 -25.55 12.86 13.53
C GLY A 85 -26.43 12.42 14.70
N PHE A 86 -26.16 11.27 15.29
CA PHE A 86 -26.86 10.80 16.48
C PHE A 86 -26.61 11.72 17.68
N THR A 87 -25.35 12.07 17.95
CA THR A 87 -25.00 13.01 19.04
C THR A 87 -25.72 14.35 18.85
N MET A 88 -25.78 14.87 17.62
CA MET A 88 -26.54 16.10 17.33
C MET A 88 -28.04 15.95 17.60
N SER A 89 -28.67 14.85 17.15
CA SER A 89 -30.09 14.56 17.44
C SER A 89 -30.34 14.46 18.94
N THR A 90 -29.48 13.77 19.69
CA THR A 90 -29.60 13.68 21.16
C THR A 90 -29.42 15.01 21.88
N ILE A 91 -28.64 15.95 21.35
CA ILE A 91 -28.53 17.29 21.95
C ILE A 91 -29.83 18.08 21.81
N VAL A 92 -30.53 17.93 20.68
CA VAL A 92 -31.72 18.74 20.35
C VAL A 92 -33.01 18.10 20.89
N GLU A 93 -33.10 16.78 20.87
CA GLU A 93 -34.34 16.06 21.17
C GLU A 93 -34.49 15.67 22.65
N VAL A 94 -33.39 15.55 23.38
CA VAL A 94 -33.43 15.07 24.77
C VAL A 94 -33.97 16.15 25.69
N GLN A 95 -35.11 15.87 26.32
CA GLN A 95 -35.64 16.66 27.41
C GLN A 95 -35.04 16.18 28.73
N ILE A 96 -34.30 17.07 29.39
CA ILE A 96 -33.65 16.79 30.67
C ILE A 96 -34.69 16.85 31.79
N ALA A 97 -34.67 15.89 32.72
CA ALA A 97 -35.58 15.91 33.86
C ALA A 97 -35.22 17.04 34.83
N ASP A 98 -36.22 17.81 35.29
CA ASP A 98 -36.05 19.00 36.14
C ASP A 98 -35.34 18.76 37.48
N GLU A 99 -35.31 17.51 37.97
CA GLU A 99 -34.70 17.12 39.25
C GLU A 99 -33.25 16.60 39.11
N THR A 100 -32.63 16.79 37.95
CA THR A 100 -31.28 16.29 37.69
C THR A 100 -30.20 17.20 38.30
N SER A 101 -29.17 16.60 38.89
CA SER A 101 -28.03 17.35 39.45
C SER A 101 -27.27 18.12 38.35
N GLU A 102 -27.03 19.42 38.57
CA GLU A 102 -26.24 20.31 37.71
C GLU A 102 -24.92 19.71 37.16
N PRO A 103 -24.07 19.02 37.95
CA PRO A 103 -22.80 18.47 37.44
C PRO A 103 -22.98 17.42 36.35
N VAL A 104 -24.07 16.64 36.36
CA VAL A 104 -24.34 15.62 35.34
C VAL A 104 -24.72 16.27 34.01
N ILE A 105 -25.46 17.37 34.05
CA ILE A 105 -25.85 18.14 32.86
C ILE A 105 -24.63 18.77 32.20
N VAL A 106 -23.74 19.38 33.00
CA VAL A 106 -22.49 19.96 32.51
C VAL A 106 -21.58 18.88 31.91
N ALA A 107 -21.42 17.75 32.61
CA ALA A 107 -20.62 16.62 32.11
C ALA A 107 -21.19 16.04 30.80
N TYR A 108 -22.50 15.87 30.72
CA TYR A 108 -23.18 15.41 29.50
C TYR A 108 -22.91 16.35 28.33
N GLY A 109 -23.16 17.65 28.49
CA GLY A 109 -22.91 18.65 27.44
C GLY A 109 -21.45 18.70 27.00
N ALA A 110 -20.51 18.65 27.94
CA ALA A 110 -19.09 18.64 27.64
C ALA A 110 -18.67 17.39 26.84
N VAL A 111 -19.16 16.21 27.22
CA VAL A 111 -18.87 14.96 26.51
C VAL A 111 -19.48 14.97 25.11
N CYS A 112 -20.73 15.42 24.94
CA CYS A 112 -21.37 15.57 23.64
C CYS A 112 -20.56 16.47 22.69
N CYS A 113 -20.12 17.64 23.17
CA CYS A 113 -19.32 18.57 22.38
C CYS A 113 -17.95 17.99 22.01
N MET A 114 -17.25 17.37 22.97
CA MET A 114 -15.97 16.73 22.71
C MET A 114 -16.10 15.59 21.70
N GLU A 115 -17.12 14.75 21.84
CA GLU A 115 -17.38 13.66 20.91
C GLU A 115 -17.63 14.18 19.50
N PHE A 116 -18.52 15.18 19.36
CA PHE A 116 -18.83 15.79 18.08
C PHE A 116 -17.57 16.31 17.38
N ILE A 117 -16.72 17.06 18.10
CA ILE A 117 -15.48 17.61 17.54
C ILE A 117 -14.52 16.49 17.13
N VAL A 118 -14.35 15.47 17.96
CA VAL A 118 -13.43 14.35 17.69
C VAL A 118 -13.91 13.51 16.50
N MET A 119 -15.20 13.19 16.42
CA MET A 119 -15.77 12.42 15.30
C MET A 119 -15.81 13.23 14.00
N PHE A 120 -16.13 14.52 14.08
CA PHE A 120 -16.11 15.40 12.92
C PHE A 120 -14.70 15.58 12.36
N THR A 121 -13.70 15.78 13.22
CA THR A 121 -12.29 15.86 12.79
C THR A 121 -11.81 14.53 12.22
N CYS A 122 -12.19 13.39 12.80
CA CYS A 122 -11.95 12.07 12.20
C CYS A 122 -12.53 11.98 10.78
N MET A 123 -13.80 12.34 10.59
CA MET A 123 -14.45 12.35 9.29
C MET A 123 -13.69 13.22 8.27
N LEU A 124 -13.32 14.45 8.65
CA LEU A 124 -12.55 15.36 7.79
C LEU A 124 -11.17 14.82 7.43
N THR A 125 -10.48 14.17 8.35
CA THR A 125 -9.18 13.54 8.06
C THR A 125 -9.34 12.36 7.09
N CYS A 126 -10.38 11.53 7.25
CA CYS A 126 -10.67 10.44 6.32
C CYS A 126 -11.04 10.96 4.92
N THR A 127 -11.82 12.04 4.81
CA THR A 127 -12.15 12.63 3.50
C THR A 127 -10.92 13.25 2.83
N ALA A 128 -10.04 13.92 3.58
CA ALA A 128 -8.77 14.42 3.05
C ALA A 128 -7.86 13.28 2.56
N LEU A 129 -7.79 12.17 3.31
CA LEU A 129 -7.07 10.96 2.89
C LEU A 129 -7.67 10.33 1.63
N LEU A 130 -9.00 10.28 1.53
CA LEU A 130 -9.69 9.81 0.32
C LEU A 130 -9.38 10.68 -0.90
N LEU A 131 -9.34 12.01 -0.75
CA LEU A 131 -8.95 12.93 -1.83
C LEU A 131 -7.49 12.75 -2.25
N ALA A 132 -6.58 12.54 -1.30
CA ALA A 132 -5.18 12.25 -1.59
C ALA A 132 -5.03 10.91 -2.33
N LEU A 133 -5.79 9.90 -1.91
CA LEU A 133 -5.80 8.57 -2.52
C LEU A 133 -6.35 8.60 -3.95
N THR A 134 -7.47 9.28 -4.19
CA THR A 134 -8.05 9.39 -5.53
C THR A 134 -7.11 10.11 -6.48
N ARG A 135 -6.48 11.21 -6.04
CA ARG A 135 -5.44 11.91 -6.81
C ARG A 135 -4.25 11.01 -7.14
N PHE A 136 -3.81 10.18 -6.20
CA PHE A 136 -2.70 9.26 -6.43
C PHE A 136 -3.05 8.20 -7.48
N VAL A 137 -4.24 7.60 -7.37
CA VAL A 137 -4.75 6.61 -8.34
C VAL A 137 -4.86 7.20 -9.74
N THR A 138 -5.34 8.43 -9.87
CA THR A 138 -5.58 9.04 -11.19
C THR A 138 -4.31 9.56 -11.86
N HIS A 139 -3.34 10.09 -11.11
CA HIS A 139 -2.22 10.82 -11.71
C HIS A 139 -0.83 10.22 -11.46
N ALA A 140 -0.63 9.47 -10.38
CA ALA A 140 0.72 9.03 -9.98
C ALA A 140 0.92 7.52 -10.18
N LEU A 141 -0.12 6.71 -9.94
CA LEU A 141 -0.01 5.25 -9.93
C LEU A 141 0.50 4.67 -11.25
N GLU A 142 -0.07 5.10 -12.38
CA GLU A 142 0.34 4.62 -13.70
C GLU A 142 1.77 5.04 -14.02
N GLY A 143 2.15 6.29 -13.72
CA GLY A 143 3.51 6.80 -13.94
C GLY A 143 4.55 6.05 -13.10
N GLU A 144 4.28 5.82 -11.83
CA GLU A 144 5.19 5.09 -10.94
C GLU A 144 5.35 3.63 -11.38
N VAL A 145 4.26 2.92 -11.72
CA VAL A 145 4.34 1.52 -12.20
C VAL A 145 5.09 1.41 -13.54
N HIS A 146 4.96 2.39 -14.43
CA HIS A 146 5.69 2.38 -15.71
C HIS A 146 7.18 2.67 -15.54
N ALA A 147 7.56 3.44 -14.51
CA ALA A 147 8.94 3.78 -14.18
C ALA A 147 9.70 2.62 -13.51
N LEU A 148 9.02 1.62 -12.94
CA LEU A 148 9.65 0.46 -12.33
C LEU A 148 10.41 -0.39 -13.37
N SER A 149 11.62 -0.81 -13.00
CA SER A 149 12.39 -1.79 -13.78
C SER A 149 11.74 -3.18 -13.73
N SER A 150 12.06 -4.04 -14.70
CA SER A 150 11.49 -5.40 -14.78
C SER A 150 11.84 -6.29 -13.57
N PHE A 151 12.89 -5.96 -12.82
CA PHE A 151 13.30 -6.69 -11.62
C PHE A 151 12.57 -6.19 -10.36
N GLU A 152 12.30 -4.89 -10.28
CA GLU A 152 11.62 -4.27 -9.13
C GLU A 152 10.10 -4.49 -9.14
N LEU A 153 9.55 -4.88 -10.29
CA LEU A 153 8.12 -5.07 -10.51
C LEU A 153 7.50 -6.08 -9.51
N ASP A 154 8.24 -7.13 -9.15
CA ASP A 154 7.78 -8.17 -8.25
C ASP A 154 8.02 -7.85 -6.76
N VAL A 155 8.98 -6.96 -6.46
CA VAL A 155 9.47 -6.71 -5.09
C VAL A 155 8.87 -5.43 -4.49
N VAL A 156 8.73 -4.37 -5.28
CA VAL A 156 8.37 -3.04 -4.77
C VAL A 156 6.87 -2.79 -4.95
N SER A 157 6.19 -2.34 -3.90
CA SER A 157 4.84 -1.78 -3.98
C SER A 157 4.93 -0.25 -3.93
N PRO A 158 4.71 0.46 -5.07
CA PRO A 158 4.78 1.92 -5.11
C PRO A 158 3.73 2.58 -4.21
N PHE A 159 2.53 2.00 -4.13
CA PHE A 159 1.47 2.47 -3.26
C PHE A 159 1.91 2.46 -1.78
N TYR A 160 2.48 1.35 -1.31
CA TYR A 160 2.88 1.22 0.10
C TYR A 160 3.96 2.24 0.46
N GLY A 161 4.95 2.45 -0.40
CA GLY A 161 6.00 3.45 -0.19
C GLY A 161 5.48 4.89 -0.14
N TRP A 162 4.55 5.24 -1.03
CA TRP A 162 3.89 6.54 -1.03
C TRP A 162 3.03 6.75 0.24
N TRP A 163 2.21 5.75 0.57
CA TRP A 163 1.29 5.78 1.70
C TRP A 163 2.04 5.96 3.02
N LEU A 164 3.11 5.19 3.23
CA LEU A 164 3.93 5.24 4.45
C LEU A 164 4.53 6.63 4.69
N ARG A 165 4.94 7.32 3.63
CA ARG A 165 5.58 8.65 3.73
C ARG A 165 4.59 9.79 3.94
N LYS A 166 3.40 9.71 3.35
CA LYS A 166 2.47 10.86 3.30
C LYS A 166 1.20 10.68 4.11
N CYS A 167 0.67 9.47 4.18
CA CYS A 167 -0.70 9.23 4.67
C CYS A 167 -0.73 8.45 5.99
N GLU A 168 0.28 7.63 6.28
CA GLU A 168 0.26 6.73 7.44
C GLU A 168 0.08 7.47 8.78
N ARG A 169 0.78 8.59 8.97
CA ARG A 169 0.67 9.37 10.22
C ARG A 169 -0.74 9.91 10.42
N GLU A 170 -1.31 10.50 9.37
CA GLU A 170 -2.65 11.07 9.40
C GLU A 170 -3.72 9.97 9.56
N TRP A 171 -3.50 8.80 8.97
CA TRP A 171 -4.35 7.62 9.16
C TRP A 171 -4.33 7.10 10.59
N ILE A 172 -3.15 6.95 11.20
CA ILE A 172 -3.02 6.52 12.60
C ILE A 172 -3.71 7.52 13.53
N MET A 173 -3.53 8.82 13.27
CA MET A 173 -4.23 9.88 14.00
C MET A 173 -5.75 9.76 13.86
N ALA A 174 -6.27 9.60 12.63
CA ALA A 174 -7.69 9.40 12.36
C ALA A 174 -8.24 8.17 13.10
N TYR A 175 -7.50 7.06 13.11
CA TYR A 175 -7.86 5.86 13.85
C TYR A 175 -7.94 6.09 15.36
N HIS A 176 -6.98 6.82 15.94
CA HIS A 176 -7.03 7.19 17.36
C HIS A 176 -8.19 8.12 17.68
N LEU A 177 -8.47 9.11 16.83
CA LEU A 177 -9.64 9.98 16.95
C LEU A 177 -10.94 9.18 16.87
N PHE A 178 -11.07 8.26 15.91
CA PHE A 178 -12.24 7.39 15.80
C PHE A 178 -12.46 6.55 17.05
N ARG A 179 -11.40 5.95 17.59
CA ARG A 179 -11.49 5.14 18.80
C ARG A 179 -11.86 5.99 20.03
N LEU A 180 -11.25 7.17 20.15
CA LEU A 180 -11.58 8.13 21.21
C LEU A 180 -13.05 8.57 21.10
N GLY A 181 -13.53 8.93 19.91
CA GLY A 181 -14.92 9.31 19.72
C GLY A 181 -15.89 8.19 20.08
N LEU A 182 -15.58 6.92 19.75
CA LEU A 182 -16.43 5.79 20.10
C LEU A 182 -16.50 5.58 21.63
N SER A 183 -15.40 5.83 22.34
CA SER A 183 -15.39 5.80 23.80
C SER A 183 -16.18 6.95 24.43
N LEU A 184 -16.11 8.14 23.83
CA LEU A 184 -16.90 9.29 24.25
C LEU A 184 -18.39 9.06 24.00
N PHE A 185 -18.78 8.44 22.88
CA PHE A 185 -20.15 8.05 22.58
C PHE A 185 -20.75 7.11 23.65
N LEU A 186 -20.01 6.07 24.05
CA LEU A 186 -20.48 5.17 25.12
C LEU A 186 -20.62 5.91 26.46
N THR A 187 -19.73 6.86 26.73
CA THR A 187 -19.81 7.73 27.91
C THR A 187 -21.02 8.66 27.81
N GLN A 188 -21.31 9.19 26.61
CA GLN A 188 -22.47 10.02 26.32
C GLN A 188 -23.76 9.27 26.61
N VAL A 189 -23.89 8.03 26.12
CA VAL A 189 -25.08 7.17 26.35
C VAL A 189 -25.24 6.84 27.84
N ALA A 190 -24.14 6.59 28.55
CA ALA A 190 -24.17 6.37 30.00
C ALA A 190 -24.68 7.62 30.75
N LEU A 191 -24.17 8.81 30.41
CA LEU A 191 -24.60 10.08 31.00
C LEU A 191 -26.03 10.44 30.63
N LEU A 192 -26.47 10.13 29.41
CA LEU A 192 -27.84 10.32 28.96
C LEU A 192 -28.82 9.53 29.83
N GLY A 193 -28.47 8.30 30.21
CA GLY A 193 -29.26 7.50 31.15
C GLY A 193 -29.49 8.20 32.49
N TRP A 194 -28.46 8.88 33.01
CA TRP A 194 -28.58 9.67 34.24
C TRP A 194 -29.35 10.98 34.06
N ALA A 195 -29.19 11.65 32.91
CA ALA A 195 -29.86 12.91 32.61
C ALA A 195 -31.39 12.74 32.38
N VAL A 196 -31.80 11.59 31.82
CA VAL A 196 -33.22 11.30 31.54
C VAL A 196 -33.89 10.53 32.67
N PHE A 197 -33.24 9.50 33.21
CA PHE A 197 -33.83 8.59 34.20
C PHE A 197 -33.34 8.88 35.64
N GLY A 198 -33.03 10.13 35.97
CA GLY A 198 -32.51 10.49 37.30
C GLY A 198 -33.35 9.96 38.48
N LYS A 199 -34.67 9.84 38.30
CA LYS A 199 -35.60 9.24 39.29
C LYS A 199 -35.48 7.71 39.41
N TRP A 200 -35.15 7.02 38.31
CA TRP A 200 -35.07 5.57 38.23
C TRP A 200 -33.61 5.11 38.19
N VAL A 201 -32.92 5.26 39.34
CA VAL A 201 -31.48 4.95 39.51
C VAL A 201 -31.11 3.55 39.03
N ALA A 202 -31.99 2.56 39.22
CA ALA A 202 -31.77 1.20 38.74
C ALA A 202 -31.57 1.13 37.22
N VAL A 203 -32.39 1.86 36.44
CA VAL A 203 -32.30 1.88 34.97
C VAL A 203 -31.01 2.57 34.52
N ALA A 204 -30.70 3.73 35.09
CA ALA A 204 -29.47 4.46 34.80
C ALA A 204 -28.22 3.61 35.12
N SER A 205 -28.22 2.88 36.24
CA SER A 205 -27.12 1.99 36.62
C SER A 205 -26.95 0.80 35.67
N CYS A 206 -28.04 0.20 35.18
CA CYS A 206 -27.97 -0.87 34.19
C CYS A 206 -27.38 -0.35 32.87
N MET A 207 -27.80 0.83 32.41
CA MET A 207 -27.26 1.45 31.20
C MET A 207 -25.75 1.69 31.31
N THR A 208 -25.26 2.20 32.44
CA THR A 208 -23.82 2.44 32.62
C THR A 208 -23.03 1.14 32.68
N VAL A 209 -23.53 0.10 33.36
CA VAL A 209 -22.87 -1.22 33.40
C VAL A 209 -22.74 -1.80 31.99
N ILE A 210 -23.81 -1.72 31.18
CA ILE A 210 -23.77 -2.20 29.78
C ILE A 210 -22.76 -1.38 28.96
N CYS A 211 -22.72 -0.05 29.13
CA CYS A 211 -21.75 0.81 28.42
C CYS A 211 -20.31 0.51 28.84
N VAL A 212 -20.04 0.23 30.13
CA VAL A 212 -18.72 -0.16 30.64
C VAL A 212 -18.30 -1.52 30.08
N LEU A 213 -19.21 -2.49 30.01
CA LEU A 213 -18.94 -3.80 29.39
C LEU A 213 -18.65 -3.65 27.89
N ALA A 214 -19.41 -2.81 27.18
CA ALA A 214 -19.16 -2.50 25.77
C ALA A 214 -17.80 -1.82 25.57
N PHE A 215 -17.44 -0.87 26.43
CA PHE A 215 -16.14 -0.21 26.41
C PHE A 215 -15.00 -1.19 26.67
N ALA A 216 -15.13 -2.04 27.69
CA ALA A 216 -14.15 -3.09 27.99
C ALA A 216 -14.01 -4.08 26.83
N TYR A 217 -15.11 -4.45 26.18
CA TYR A 217 -15.08 -5.29 24.98
C TYR A 217 -14.31 -4.63 23.84
N LEU A 218 -14.56 -3.34 23.57
CA LEU A 218 -13.86 -2.58 22.53
C LEU A 218 -12.35 -2.51 22.81
N GLU A 219 -11.94 -2.07 24.00
CA GLU A 219 -10.52 -1.96 24.32
C GLU A 219 -9.83 -3.33 24.38
N LEU A 220 -10.45 -4.35 25.00
CA LEU A 220 -9.81 -5.65 25.17
C LEU A 220 -9.79 -6.49 23.89
N ARG A 221 -10.82 -6.44 23.03
CA ARG A 221 -10.88 -7.25 21.81
C ARG A 221 -10.37 -6.51 20.59
N VAL A 222 -10.72 -5.23 20.43
CA VAL A 222 -10.31 -4.45 19.26
C VAL A 222 -8.88 -3.96 19.46
N ALA A 223 -8.51 -3.36 20.60
CA ALA A 223 -7.14 -2.88 20.75
C ALA A 223 -6.09 -4.02 20.80
N SER A 224 -6.43 -5.20 21.34
CA SER A 224 -5.49 -6.34 21.38
C SER A 224 -5.24 -6.98 20.01
N ARG A 225 -6.29 -7.16 19.20
CA ARG A 225 -6.16 -7.75 17.84
C ARG A 225 -5.49 -6.80 16.85
N TRP A 226 -5.70 -5.50 17.03
CA TRP A 226 -5.21 -4.48 16.10
C TRP A 226 -3.79 -4.00 16.44
N ARG A 227 -3.30 -4.24 17.68
CA ARG A 227 -1.92 -3.94 18.07
C ARG A 227 -0.88 -4.59 17.16
N TYR A 228 -1.15 -5.81 16.68
CA TYR A 228 -0.28 -6.55 15.77
C TYR A 228 -0.27 -5.99 14.33
N LEU A 229 -1.28 -5.21 13.94
CA LEU A 229 -1.35 -4.57 12.62
C LEU A 229 -0.70 -3.17 12.60
N VAL A 230 -0.52 -2.56 13.77
CA VAL A 230 0.10 -1.23 13.94
C VAL A 230 1.58 -1.34 14.35
N GLN A 231 2.00 -2.46 14.94
CA GLN A 231 3.42 -2.72 15.18
C GLN A 231 4.12 -3.07 13.87
N PHE A 232 4.97 -2.16 13.41
CA PHE A 232 5.87 -2.38 12.29
C PHE A 232 6.72 -3.65 12.53
N PRO A 233 6.93 -4.49 11.51
CA PRO A 233 8.15 -5.27 11.48
C PRO A 233 9.29 -4.25 11.40
N VAL A 234 9.99 -4.06 12.52
CA VAL A 234 11.29 -3.37 12.53
C VAL A 234 12.12 -4.04 11.44
N PRO A 235 12.72 -3.29 10.49
CA PRO A 235 13.67 -3.88 9.58
C PRO A 235 14.75 -4.53 10.45
N GLN A 236 14.77 -5.86 10.45
CA GLN A 236 15.88 -6.62 10.98
C GLN A 236 17.08 -6.18 10.15
N VAL A 237 17.85 -5.21 10.67
CA VAL A 237 19.22 -5.00 10.23
C VAL A 237 19.88 -6.33 10.55
N THR A 238 20.00 -7.19 9.55
CA THR A 238 20.87 -8.36 9.57
C THR A 238 22.28 -7.85 9.78
N GLY A 239 22.63 -7.60 11.03
CA GLY A 239 24.00 -7.48 11.47
C GLY A 239 24.64 -8.84 11.25
N SER A 240 25.43 -8.94 10.18
CA SER A 240 26.32 -10.07 9.93
C SER A 240 27.15 -10.37 11.18
N PRO A 241 27.04 -11.55 11.80
CA PRO A 241 27.90 -11.92 12.91
C PRO A 241 29.11 -12.67 12.38
N THR A 242 30.03 -11.97 11.70
CA THR A 242 31.34 -12.55 11.35
C THR A 242 32.42 -11.48 11.29
N ALA A 243 32.93 -11.07 12.45
CA ALA A 243 34.33 -10.67 12.61
C ALA A 243 34.65 -10.50 14.11
N ARG A 244 34.78 -11.61 14.83
CA ARG A 244 35.50 -11.62 16.10
C ARG A 244 36.50 -12.77 16.08
N GLY A 245 37.78 -12.43 16.16
CA GLY A 245 38.82 -13.34 16.65
C GLY A 245 39.85 -13.80 15.63
N ARG A 246 40.88 -12.98 15.37
CA ARG A 246 42.25 -13.49 15.29
C ARG A 246 43.26 -12.42 15.69
N SER A 247 43.44 -12.30 17.00
CA SER A 247 44.61 -11.70 17.62
C SER A 247 45.51 -12.83 18.11
N SER A 248 46.66 -12.99 17.46
CA SER A 248 47.84 -13.69 18.00
C SER A 248 49.05 -13.08 17.30
N THR A 249 49.60 -11.98 17.82
CA THR A 249 50.89 -11.97 18.56
C THR A 249 51.96 -12.87 17.94
N LEU A 250 52.93 -12.24 17.27
CA LEU A 250 54.34 -12.62 17.26
C LEU A 250 55.14 -11.37 16.81
N SER A 251 55.88 -10.77 17.75
CA SER A 251 57.01 -9.88 17.42
C SER A 251 58.21 -10.75 17.05
N PRO A 252 59.20 -10.22 16.31
CA PRO A 252 60.29 -9.56 17.04
C PRO A 252 60.99 -8.38 16.31
N SER A 253 61.79 -7.69 17.14
CA SER A 253 63.07 -7.01 16.84
C SER A 253 63.13 -5.74 16.00
N GLN A 254 63.42 -4.66 16.72
CA GLN A 254 64.33 -3.54 16.42
C GLN A 254 65.30 -3.76 15.24
N VAL A 255 65.47 -2.75 14.37
CA VAL A 255 66.76 -2.09 14.11
C VAL A 255 66.52 -0.62 13.71
N ARG A 256 67.25 0.25 14.40
CA ARG A 256 67.42 1.70 14.21
C ARG A 256 68.72 1.92 13.42
N LEU A 257 68.71 2.62 12.29
CA LEU A 257 69.85 3.28 11.62
C LEU A 257 69.26 4.42 10.77
N THR A 258 69.37 5.72 11.09
CA THR A 258 70.51 6.64 10.84
C THR A 258 71.25 6.40 9.53
N HIS A 259 70.91 7.18 8.50
CA HIS A 259 71.81 8.12 7.83
C HIS A 259 71.00 9.16 7.05
#